data_AF-A9VVL1-F1
#
_entry.id   AF-A9VVL1-F1
#
_cell.length_a   1.000
_cell.length_b   1.000
_cell.length_c   1.000
_cell.angle_alpha   90.00
_cell.angle_beta   90.00
_cell.angle_gamma   90.00
#
_symmetry.space_group_name_H-M   'P 1'
#
loop_
_entity.id
_entity.type
_entity.pdbx_description
1 polymer ?
#
loop_
_entity_poly.entity_id
_entity_poly.type
_entity_poly.pdbx_seq_one_letter_code
_entity_poly.pdbx_strand_id
1 'polypeptide(L)'
;MFRDLFTKNKASKAMQMPETLKLGEKTVRVRKITPAEYKELMAVIGNLPNMIVQIIQAPEEDRMAYIMSALDVGMDDLVNVTSTLSNIDADYLASGGVGLDEIVEYITQMAKFNGIGKIVKNLASLLPTTNPKE
;
A
#
# COMPACT_ATOMS: atom_id res chain seq x y z
N MET A 1 -33.78 13.27 -9.96
CA MET A 1 -33.37 11.97 -10.54
C MET A 1 -31.85 11.78 -10.69
N PHE A 2 -31.02 12.82 -10.61
CA PHE A 2 -29.55 12.69 -10.78
C PHE A 2 -28.75 12.36 -9.51
N ARG A 3 -29.35 12.41 -8.31
CA ARG A 3 -28.66 12.10 -7.04
C ARG A 3 -28.36 10.61 -6.85
N ASP A 4 -29.25 9.73 -7.32
CA ASP A 4 -29.13 8.27 -7.14
C ASP A 4 -28.09 7.60 -8.06
N LEU A 5 -27.71 8.26 -9.15
CA LEU A 5 -26.73 7.73 -10.10
C LEU A 5 -25.29 7.87 -9.58
N PHE A 6 -24.99 8.96 -8.86
CA PHE A 6 -23.66 9.21 -8.30
C PHE A 6 -23.40 8.43 -6.99
N THR A 7 -24.43 8.09 -6.23
CA THR A 7 -24.31 7.24 -5.02
C THR A 7 -24.09 5.78 -5.40
N LYS A 8 -24.81 5.25 -6.40
CA LYS A 8 -24.63 3.88 -6.90
C LYS A 8 -23.22 3.62 -7.45
N ASN A 9 -22.63 4.56 -8.18
CA ASN A 9 -21.28 4.38 -8.74
C ASN A 9 -20.16 4.43 -7.68
N LYS A 10 -20.30 5.23 -6.61
CA LYS A 10 -19.35 5.20 -5.49
C LYS A 10 -19.50 3.95 -4.63
N ALA A 11 -20.75 3.52 -4.40
CA ALA A 11 -21.05 2.30 -3.67
C ALA A 11 -20.55 1.06 -4.42
N SER A 12 -20.86 0.93 -5.72
CA SER A 12 -20.41 -0.16 -6.60
C SER A 12 -18.88 -0.30 -6.65
N LYS A 13 -18.15 0.83 -6.66
CA LYS A 13 -16.67 0.82 -6.68
C LYS A 13 -16.05 0.47 -5.31
N ALA A 14 -16.75 0.79 -4.21
CA ALA A 14 -16.36 0.34 -2.87
C ALA A 14 -16.71 -1.14 -2.63
N MET A 15 -17.75 -1.64 -3.30
CA MET A 15 -18.27 -3.02 -3.20
C MET A 15 -17.38 -4.08 -3.88
N GLN A 16 -16.34 -3.67 -4.60
CA GLN A 16 -15.37 -4.59 -5.21
C GLN A 16 -14.18 -4.92 -4.29
N MET A 17 -14.03 -4.20 -3.18
CA MET A 17 -12.93 -4.41 -2.25
C MET A 17 -13.40 -5.33 -1.12
N PRO A 18 -12.67 -6.42 -0.80
CA PRO A 18 -13.07 -7.30 0.28
C PRO A 18 -13.14 -6.49 1.58
N GLU A 19 -14.30 -6.49 2.25
CA GLU A 19 -14.46 -5.80 3.53
C GLU A 19 -13.51 -6.37 4.60
N THR A 20 -13.12 -7.63 4.42
CA THR A 20 -12.24 -8.38 5.30
C THR A 20 -11.22 -9.22 4.53
N LEU A 21 -10.02 -9.35 5.06
CA LEU A 21 -8.93 -10.20 4.57
C LEU A 21 -8.46 -11.17 5.66
N LYS A 22 -7.60 -12.12 5.28
CA LYS A 22 -6.88 -13.00 6.20
C LYS A 22 -5.42 -12.56 6.32
N LEU A 23 -4.90 -12.67 7.53
CA LEU A 23 -3.47 -12.62 7.85
C LEU A 23 -3.22 -13.85 8.74
N GLY A 24 -2.81 -14.95 8.11
CA GLY A 24 -2.82 -16.27 8.74
C GLY A 24 -4.23 -16.65 9.19
N GLU A 25 -4.39 -17.00 10.46
CA GLU A 25 -5.70 -17.39 11.01
C GLU A 25 -6.61 -16.19 11.31
N LYS A 26 -6.03 -14.99 11.45
CA LYS A 26 -6.74 -13.78 11.87
C LYS A 26 -7.50 -13.15 10.71
N THR A 27 -8.75 -12.76 10.96
CA THR A 27 -9.55 -11.98 10.01
C THR A 27 -9.39 -10.50 10.33
N VAL A 28 -9.02 -9.70 9.33
CA VAL A 28 -8.79 -8.26 9.45
C VAL A 28 -9.73 -7.47 8.56
N ARG A 29 -10.00 -6.22 8.90
CA ARG A 29 -10.90 -5.34 8.12
C ARG A 29 -10.09 -4.36 7.29
N VAL A 30 -10.54 -4.11 6.06
CA VAL A 30 -10.07 -2.98 5.26
C VAL A 30 -10.87 -1.75 5.67
N ARG A 31 -10.22 -0.78 6.32
CA ARG A 31 -10.88 0.38 6.94
C ARG A 31 -10.26 1.70 6.53
N LYS A 32 -10.96 2.79 6.84
CA LYS A 32 -10.37 4.13 6.76
C LYS A 32 -9.25 4.27 7.79
N ILE A 33 -8.17 4.90 7.38
CA ILE A 33 -7.01 5.20 8.24
C ILE A 33 -7.04 6.65 8.69
N THR A 34 -6.53 6.88 9.88
CA THR A 34 -6.29 8.21 10.43
C THR A 34 -5.09 8.89 9.76
N PRO A 35 -4.91 10.22 9.90
CA PRO A 35 -3.71 10.89 9.40
C PRO A 35 -2.39 10.34 9.96
N ALA A 36 -2.38 9.83 11.21
CA ALA A 36 -1.21 9.20 11.80
C ALA A 36 -0.87 7.89 11.08
N GLU A 37 -1.85 6.99 10.95
CA GLU A 37 -1.71 5.72 10.21
C GLU A 37 -1.40 5.93 8.72
N TYR A 38 -1.90 7.03 8.13
CA TYR A 38 -1.54 7.42 6.76
C TYR A 38 -0.06 7.71 6.63
N LYS A 39 0.55 8.39 7.60
CA LYS A 39 1.98 8.69 7.60
C LYS A 39 2.80 7.39 7.64
N GLU A 40 2.41 6.44 8.48
CA GLU A 40 3.05 5.12 8.58
C GLU A 40 2.95 4.36 7.24
N LEU A 41 1.75 4.27 6.66
CA LEU A 41 1.54 3.64 5.36
C LEU A 41 2.36 4.30 4.25
N MET A 42 2.46 5.63 4.25
CA MET A 42 3.24 6.39 3.28
C MET A 42 4.75 6.28 3.49
N ALA A 43 5.23 6.03 4.71
CA ALA A 43 6.65 5.78 4.95
C ALA A 43 7.11 4.53 4.18
N VAL A 44 6.29 3.48 4.21
CA VAL A 44 6.58 2.23 3.49
C VAL A 44 6.37 2.38 1.98
N ILE A 45 5.23 2.95 1.56
CA ILE A 45 4.96 3.18 0.14
C ILE A 45 5.95 4.18 -0.49
N GLY A 46 6.40 5.19 0.26
CA GLY A 46 7.32 6.23 -0.19
C GLY A 46 8.72 5.71 -0.49
N ASN A 47 9.12 4.58 0.11
CA ASN A 47 10.38 3.91 -0.18
C ASN A 47 10.31 3.03 -1.44
N LEU A 48 9.11 2.57 -1.83
CA LEU A 48 8.92 1.70 -3.00
C LEU A 48 9.40 2.31 -4.32
N PRO A 49 9.20 3.61 -4.64
CA PRO A 49 9.74 4.21 -5.87
C PRO A 49 11.25 4.07 -6.00
N ASN A 50 12.01 4.35 -4.93
CA ASN A 50 13.47 4.21 -4.95
C ASN A 50 13.87 2.74 -5.16
N MET A 51 13.19 1.80 -4.50
CA MET A 51 13.43 0.37 -4.66
C MET A 51 13.13 -0.11 -6.09
N ILE A 52 12.01 0.33 -6.68
CA ILE A 52 11.65 0.01 -8.08
C ILE A 52 12.68 0.58 -9.06
N VAL A 53 13.16 1.81 -8.83
CA VAL A 53 14.21 2.42 -9.66
C VAL A 53 15.50 1.60 -9.57
N GLN A 54 15.91 1.17 -8.38
CA GLN A 54 17.09 0.32 -8.20
C GLN A 54 16.95 -1.02 -8.92
N ILE A 55 15.77 -1.65 -8.88
CA ILE A 55 15.50 -2.91 -9.59
C ILE A 55 15.51 -2.72 -11.11
N ILE A 56 14.97 -1.61 -11.63
CA ILE A 56 14.98 -1.31 -13.08
C ILE A 56 16.40 -1.01 -13.56
N GLN A 57 17.21 -0.35 -12.74
CA GLN A 57 18.59 0.03 -13.04
C GLN A 57 19.59 -1.13 -12.84
N ALA A 58 19.20 -2.19 -12.13
CA ALA A 58 20.05 -3.33 -11.88
C ALA A 58 20.33 -4.14 -13.18
N PRO A 59 21.56 -4.64 -13.36
CA PRO A 59 21.88 -5.63 -14.40
C PRO A 59 20.92 -6.83 -14.31
N GLU A 60 20.53 -7.40 -15.46
CA GLU A 60 19.55 -8.49 -15.52
C GLU A 60 19.94 -9.72 -14.70
N GLU A 61 21.24 -9.97 -14.58
CA GLU A 61 21.87 -11.02 -13.79
C GLU A 61 21.69 -10.79 -12.27
N ASP A 62 21.65 -9.52 -11.85
CA ASP A 62 21.60 -9.12 -10.44
C ASP A 62 20.18 -8.70 -9.99
N ARG A 63 19.25 -8.48 -10.93
CA ARG A 63 17.89 -8.00 -10.63
C ARG A 63 17.19 -8.82 -9.56
N MET A 64 17.38 -10.14 -9.55
CA MET A 64 16.77 -11.00 -8.54
C MET A 64 17.35 -10.78 -7.13
N ALA A 65 18.66 -10.54 -7.02
CA ALA A 65 19.30 -10.19 -5.76
C ALA A 65 18.87 -8.81 -5.25
N TYR A 66 18.67 -7.84 -6.15
CA TYR A 66 18.13 -6.53 -5.79
C TYR A 66 16.66 -6.61 -5.34
N ILE A 67 15.83 -7.43 -5.99
CA ILE A 67 14.45 -7.69 -5.55
C ILE A 67 14.46 -8.32 -4.16
N MET A 68 15.28 -9.34 -3.92
CA MET A 68 15.38 -10.00 -2.61
C MET A 68 15.88 -9.06 -1.52
N SER A 69 16.92 -8.27 -1.80
CA SER A 69 17.44 -7.26 -0.86
C SER A 69 16.41 -6.17 -0.54
N ALA A 70 15.65 -5.71 -1.54
CA ALA A 70 14.57 -4.75 -1.33
C ALA A 70 13.43 -5.34 -0.50
N LEU A 71 13.13 -6.63 -0.67
CA LEU A 71 12.17 -7.34 0.18
C LEU A 71 12.68 -7.51 1.60
N ASP A 72 13.96 -7.84 1.81
CA ASP A 72 14.56 -7.98 3.14
C ASP A 72 14.60 -6.63 3.89
N VAL A 73 15.04 -5.56 3.23
CA VAL A 73 15.08 -4.21 3.82
C VAL A 73 13.68 -3.66 4.08
N GLY A 74 12.71 -4.03 3.25
CA GLY A 74 11.32 -3.60 3.38
C GLY A 74 10.47 -4.50 4.29
N MET A 75 10.95 -5.67 4.70
CA MET A 75 10.13 -6.67 5.38
C MET A 75 9.68 -6.19 6.76
N ASP A 76 10.61 -5.72 7.58
CA ASP A 76 10.32 -5.21 8.93
C ASP A 76 9.34 -4.03 8.87
N ASP A 77 9.52 -3.15 7.88
CA ASP A 77 8.64 -2.02 7.60
C ASP A 77 7.22 -2.47 7.20
N LEU A 78 7.11 -3.48 6.32
CA LEU A 78 5.84 -4.07 5.92
C LEU A 78 5.11 -4.72 7.10
N VAL A 79 5.85 -5.46 7.95
CA VAL A 79 5.33 -6.09 9.17
C VAL A 79 4.84 -5.04 10.17
N ASN A 80 5.63 -4.01 10.44
CA ASN A 80 5.30 -2.95 11.41
C ASN A 80 4.08 -2.13 10.98
N VAL A 81 3.99 -1.76 9.71
CA VAL A 81 2.80 -1.07 9.19
C VAL A 81 1.58 -1.98 9.20
N THR A 82 1.74 -3.24 8.82
CA THR A 82 0.63 -4.21 8.88
C THR A 82 0.16 -4.39 10.32
N SER A 83 1.07 -4.50 11.28
CA SER A 83 0.78 -4.57 12.71
C SER A 83 -0.06 -3.38 13.16
N THR A 84 0.41 -2.17 12.84
CA THR A 84 -0.26 -0.92 13.19
C THR A 84 -1.67 -0.83 12.59
N LEU A 85 -1.82 -1.14 11.31
CA LEU A 85 -3.09 -0.99 10.59
C LEU A 85 -4.11 -2.06 10.97
N SER A 86 -3.65 -3.31 11.15
CA SER A 86 -4.48 -4.46 11.47
C SER A 86 -4.74 -4.64 12.96
N ASN A 87 -3.95 -3.97 13.81
CA ASN A 87 -3.91 -4.16 15.26
C ASN A 87 -3.58 -5.62 15.64
N ILE A 88 -2.73 -6.27 14.84
CA ILE A 88 -2.16 -7.59 15.11
C ILE A 88 -0.72 -7.39 15.57
N ASP A 89 -0.30 -8.21 16.53
CA ASP A 89 1.06 -8.20 17.04
C ASP A 89 2.10 -8.47 15.92
N ALA A 90 3.19 -7.70 15.92
CA ALA A 90 4.24 -7.81 14.90
C ALA A 90 4.95 -9.17 14.92
N ASP A 91 5.15 -9.78 16.10
CA ASP A 91 5.79 -11.09 16.21
C ASP A 91 4.89 -12.18 15.62
N TYR A 92 3.57 -12.05 15.78
CA TYR A 92 2.62 -12.94 15.10
C TYR A 92 2.69 -12.79 13.58
N LEU A 93 2.80 -11.58 13.05
CA LEU A 93 2.91 -11.35 11.62
C LEU A 93 4.23 -11.87 11.05
N ALA A 94 5.33 -11.76 11.81
CA ALA A 94 6.66 -12.20 11.37
C ALA A 94 6.86 -13.73 11.47
N SER A 95 6.29 -14.38 12.48
CA SER A 95 6.60 -15.78 12.83
C SER A 95 5.39 -16.70 13.00
N GLY A 96 4.16 -16.15 13.00
CA GLY A 96 2.92 -16.87 13.32
C GLY A 96 2.21 -17.55 12.15
N GLY A 97 2.87 -17.70 11.00
CA GLY A 97 2.31 -18.35 9.81
C GLY A 97 1.58 -17.42 8.84
N VAL A 98 1.86 -16.12 8.89
CA VAL A 98 1.34 -15.15 7.92
C VAL A 98 2.27 -15.09 6.71
N GLY A 99 1.70 -15.22 5.52
CA GLY A 99 2.44 -15.13 4.26
C GLY A 99 2.78 -13.69 3.90
N LEU A 100 3.92 -13.49 3.24
CA LEU A 100 4.29 -12.18 2.68
C LEU A 100 3.24 -11.69 1.67
N ASP A 101 2.67 -12.60 0.88
CA ASP A 101 1.59 -12.31 -0.07
C ASP A 101 0.33 -11.77 0.63
N GLU A 102 -0.02 -12.29 1.81
CA GLU A 102 -1.14 -11.79 2.60
C GLU A 102 -0.87 -10.37 3.14
N ILE A 103 0.36 -10.12 3.61
CA ILE A 103 0.81 -8.79 4.06
C ILE A 103 0.72 -7.76 2.92
N VAL A 104 1.27 -8.11 1.75
CA VAL A 104 1.27 -7.25 0.56
C VAL A 104 -0.15 -6.98 0.09
N GLU A 105 -1.03 -8.00 0.07
CA GLU A 105 -2.42 -7.84 -0.32
C GLU A 105 -3.17 -6.93 0.67
N TYR A 106 -2.96 -7.11 1.97
CA TYR A 106 -3.57 -6.25 2.99
C TYR A 106 -3.19 -4.78 2.81
N ILE A 107 -1.90 -4.48 2.69
CA ILE A 107 -1.39 -3.12 2.46
C ILE A 107 -1.95 -2.53 1.15
N THR A 108 -1.98 -3.34 0.09
CA THR A 108 -2.50 -2.93 -1.22
C THR A 108 -3.98 -2.56 -1.16
N GLN A 109 -4.80 -3.38 -0.50
CA GLN A 109 -6.23 -3.10 -0.33
C GLN A 109 -6.46 -1.90 0.59
N MET A 110 -5.67 -1.73 1.65
CA MET A 110 -5.71 -0.54 2.50
C MET A 110 -5.40 0.74 1.71
N ALA A 111 -4.37 0.72 0.87
CA ALA A 111 -4.00 1.88 0.03
C ALA A 111 -5.07 2.22 -1.01
N LYS A 112 -5.63 1.20 -1.68
CA LYS A 112 -6.73 1.38 -2.65
C LYS A 112 -7.98 1.95 -1.97
N PHE A 113 -8.38 1.41 -0.81
CA PHE A 113 -9.58 1.81 -0.08
C PHE A 113 -9.47 3.24 0.48
N ASN A 114 -8.26 3.61 0.91
CA ASN A 114 -7.98 4.96 1.39
C ASN A 114 -7.75 5.98 0.26
N GLY A 115 -7.71 5.53 -1.00
CA GLY A 115 -7.57 6.41 -2.16
C GLY A 115 -6.20 7.10 -2.21
N ILE A 116 -5.16 6.45 -1.67
CA ILE A 116 -3.80 7.00 -1.55
C ILE A 116 -3.28 7.49 -2.91
N GLY A 117 -3.45 6.68 -3.96
CA GLY A 117 -3.04 7.07 -5.32
C GLY A 117 -3.76 8.32 -5.86
N LYS A 118 -5.01 8.58 -5.43
CA LYS A 118 -5.73 9.80 -5.78
C LYS A 118 -5.17 11.01 -5.02
N ILE A 119 -4.84 10.83 -3.74
CA ILE A 119 -4.22 11.88 -2.92
C ILE A 119 -2.88 12.29 -3.53
N VAL A 120 -2.02 11.32 -3.86
CA VAL A 120 -0.71 11.58 -4.49
C VAL A 120 -0.86 12.30 -5.83
N LYS A 121 -1.76 11.84 -6.71
CA LYS A 121 -2.02 12.50 -8.00
C LYS A 121 -2.51 13.94 -7.84
N ASN A 122 -3.42 14.18 -6.90
CA ASN A 122 -3.93 15.51 -6.62
C ASN A 122 -2.82 16.43 -6.10
N LEU A 123 -1.99 15.96 -5.17
CA LEU A 123 -0.85 16.71 -4.66
C LEU A 123 0.18 17.01 -5.76
N ALA A 124 0.52 16.01 -6.59
CA ALA A 124 1.43 16.18 -7.71
C ALA A 124 0.92 17.20 -8.74
N SER A 125 -0.39 17.27 -8.98
CA SER A 125 -0.99 18.26 -9.89
C SER A 125 -0.89 19.71 -9.42
N LEU A 126 -0.57 19.93 -8.13
CA LEU A 126 -0.33 21.26 -7.57
C LEU A 126 1.12 21.70 -7.73
N LEU A 127 2.02 20.80 -8.12
CA LEU A 127 3.40 21.16 -8.42
C LEU A 127 3.44 21.92 -9.75
N PRO A 128 4.18 23.03 -9.85
CA PRO A 128 4.34 23.73 -11.11
C PRO A 128 4.95 22.77 -12.13
N THR A 129 4.24 22.49 -13.21
CA THR A 129 4.80 21.77 -14.36
C THR A 129 5.91 22.65 -14.93
N THR A 130 7.16 22.28 -14.74
CA THR A 130 8.28 22.87 -15.49
C THR A 130 8.10 22.45 -16.94
N ASN A 131 7.34 23.24 -17.71
CA ASN A 131 7.59 23.33 -19.14
C ASN A 131 8.92 24.06 -19.26
N PRO A 132 10.00 23.42 -19.74
CA PRO A 132 11.12 24.18 -20.26
C PRO A 132 10.58 24.88 -21.50
N LYS A 133 10.18 26.14 -21.34
CA LYS A 133 10.23 27.09 -22.44
C LYS A 133 11.68 27.52 -22.50
N GLU A 134 12.40 27.00 -23.50
CA GLU A 134 13.28 27.75 -24.41
C GLU A 134 14.01 26.78 -25.35
#